data_AF-Q8MYU5-F1
#
_entry.id   AF-Q8MYU5-F1
#
_cell.length_a   1.000
_cell.length_b   1.000
_cell.length_c   1.000
_cell.angle_alpha   90.00
_cell.angle_beta   90.00
_cell.angle_gamma   90.00
#
_symmetry.space_group_name_H-M   'P 1'
#
loop_
_entity.id
_entity.type
_entity.pdbx_description
1 polymer ?
#
loop_
_entity_poly.entity_id
_entity_poly.type
_entity_poly.pdbx_seq_one_letter_code
_entity_poly.pdbx_strand_id
1 'polypeptide(L)'
;MDLWMKELVHHGAMQDLQQEYECCGDKGFSDYTSLNMKVPRSCFHTKDGIHALYPYGEGCMAAVKRAYLQIYRYEKWVHCGLVGYEVVGIILGITLCCQLTNKTRRYTY
;
A
#
# COMPACT_ATOMS: atom_id res chain seq x y z
N MET A 1 13.81 9.00 0.24
CA MET A 1 13.12 8.11 1.20
C MET A 1 13.51 8.56 2.61
N ASP A 2 12.59 9.14 3.38
CA ASP A 2 12.92 9.69 4.72
C ASP A 2 13.46 8.65 5.69
N LEU A 3 13.06 7.39 5.55
CA LEU A 3 13.55 6.28 6.37
C LEU A 3 15.03 5.97 6.12
N TRP A 4 15.51 6.14 4.88
CA TRP A 4 16.93 6.00 4.55
C TRP A 4 17.77 7.08 5.25
N MET A 5 17.28 8.32 5.29
CA MET A 5 17.95 9.41 6.00
C MET A 5 18.01 9.15 7.52
N LYS A 6 16.97 8.54 8.08
CA LYS A 6 16.98 8.11 9.49
C LYS A 6 17.99 7.00 9.75
N GLU A 7 18.15 6.05 8.83
CA GLU A 7 19.16 4.98 8.94
C GLU A 7 20.60 5.55 9.01
N LEU A 8 20.89 6.63 8.26
CA LEU A 8 22.19 7.31 8.29
C LEU A 8 22.52 7.97 9.64
N VAL A 9 21.50 8.37 10.40
CA VAL A 9 21.65 9.01 11.72
C VAL A 9 21.56 7.97 12.84
N HIS A 10 20.63 7.03 12.71
CA HIS A 10 20.37 5.94 13.64
C HIS A 10 20.32 4.61 12.89
N HIS A 11 21.42 3.87 12.98
CA HIS A 11 21.50 2.51 12.46
C HIS A 11 20.41 1.62 13.07
N GLY A 12 19.57 1.03 12.22
CA GLY A 12 18.49 0.13 12.61
C GLY A 12 17.09 0.59 12.21
N ALA A 13 16.89 1.86 11.84
CA ALA A 13 15.60 2.38 11.41
C ALA A 13 15.01 1.70 10.16
N MET A 14 15.86 1.09 9.33
CA MET A 14 15.45 0.36 8.12
C MET A 14 15.20 -1.14 8.32
N GLN A 15 15.49 -1.72 9.50
CA GLN A 15 15.45 -3.17 9.70
C GLN A 15 14.05 -3.75 9.47
N ASP A 16 13.03 -3.14 10.08
CA ASP A 16 11.64 -3.58 9.95
C ASP A 16 11.16 -3.49 8.50
N LEU A 17 11.50 -2.41 7.79
CA LEU A 17 11.12 -2.22 6.39
C LEU A 17 11.78 -3.26 5.48
N GLN A 18 13.07 -3.52 5.69
CA GLN A 18 13.85 -4.47 4.89
C GLN A 18 13.33 -5.90 5.05
N GLN A 19 12.90 -6.25 6.26
CA GLN A 19 12.34 -7.56 6.54
C GLN A 19 10.90 -7.72 6.04
N GLU A 20 10.08 -6.67 6.17
CA GLU A 20 8.68 -6.67 5.70
C GLU A 20 8.59 -6.76 4.16
N TYR A 21 9.42 -5.97 3.46
CA TYR A 21 9.39 -5.87 2.00
C TYR A 21 10.46 -6.69 1.29
N GLU A 22 11.21 -7.50 2.02
CA GLU A 22 12.29 -8.36 1.48
C GLU A 22 13.23 -7.59 0.55
N CYS A 23 13.68 -6.42 1.02
CA CYS A 23 14.44 -5.45 0.24
C CYS A 23 15.70 -5.02 0.98
N CYS A 24 16.64 -4.40 0.27
CA CYS A 24 17.87 -3.88 0.89
C CYS A 24 18.25 -2.51 0.36
N GLY A 25 18.56 -1.58 1.28
CA GLY A 25 18.98 -0.22 0.94
C GLY A 25 17.87 0.63 0.29
N ASP A 26 18.23 1.82 -0.18
CA ASP A 26 17.29 2.70 -0.91
C ASP A 26 17.01 2.14 -2.30
N LYS A 27 18.07 1.97 -3.10
CA LYS A 27 18.04 1.40 -4.46
C LYS A 27 18.60 -0.01 -4.51
N GLY A 28 19.43 -0.39 -3.54
CA GLY A 28 19.96 -1.74 -3.40
C GLY A 28 20.99 -1.84 -2.27
N PHE A 29 21.52 -3.04 -2.06
CA PHE A 29 22.57 -3.26 -1.06
C PHE A 29 23.86 -2.45 -1.32
N SER A 30 24.09 -2.02 -2.57
CA SER A 30 25.22 -1.18 -2.97
C SER A 30 25.24 0.17 -2.26
N ASP A 31 24.09 0.67 -1.80
CA ASP A 31 24.03 1.94 -1.05
C ASP A 31 24.82 1.84 0.26
N TYR A 32 24.75 0.70 0.95
CA TYR A 32 25.57 0.43 2.14
C TYR A 32 27.05 0.28 1.81
N THR A 33 27.39 -0.48 0.77
CA THR A 33 28.79 -0.70 0.36
C THR A 33 29.46 0.60 -0.10
N SER A 34 28.73 1.47 -0.80
CA SER A 34 29.26 2.76 -1.29
C SER A 34 29.58 3.74 -0.15
N LEU A 35 28.86 3.63 0.97
CA LEU A 35 29.08 4.41 2.19
C LEU A 35 30.05 3.74 3.16
N ASN A 36 30.71 2.65 2.75
CA ASN A 36 31.60 1.84 3.57
C ASN A 36 30.93 1.32 4.87
N MET A 37 29.61 1.13 4.81
CA MET A 37 28.78 0.62 5.90
C MET A 37 28.57 -0.88 5.73
N LYS A 38 28.49 -1.61 6.85
CA LYS A 38 28.13 -3.03 6.82
C LYS A 38 26.65 -3.18 6.49
N VAL A 39 26.35 -4.04 5.52
CA VAL A 39 24.97 -4.42 5.20
C VAL A 39 24.33 -5.06 6.43
N PRO A 40 23.17 -4.56 6.90
CA PRO A 40 22.52 -5.09 8.10
C PRO A 40 21.99 -6.51 7.87
N ARG A 41 21.85 -7.29 8.95
CA ARG A 41 21.35 -8.68 8.89
C ARG A 41 19.92 -8.78 8.34
N SER A 42 19.12 -7.72 8.46
CA SER A 42 17.77 -7.59 7.89
C SER A 42 17.74 -7.66 6.36
N CYS A 43 18.84 -7.34 5.68
CA CYS A 43 18.96 -7.46 4.22
C CYS A 43 19.20 -8.90 3.73
N PHE A 44 19.38 -9.86 4.64
CA PHE A 44 19.66 -11.24 4.27
C PHE A 44 18.46 -12.12 4.59
N HIS A 45 18.06 -12.93 3.61
CA HIS A 45 17.00 -13.91 3.83
C HIS A 45 17.46 -14.91 4.91
N THR A 46 16.66 -15.07 5.96
CA THR A 46 16.92 -16.06 7.00
C THR A 46 15.97 -17.22 6.76
N LYS A 47 16.47 -18.29 6.12
CA LYS A 47 15.78 -19.58 6.08
C LYS A 47 16.57 -20.57 6.91
N ASP A 48 15.89 -21.17 7.88
CA ASP A 48 16.42 -22.25 8.74
C ASP A 48 17.70 -21.89 9.50
N GLY A 49 17.83 -20.64 9.98
CA GLY A 49 18.97 -20.20 10.79
C GLY A 49 20.28 -20.01 10.01
N ILE A 50 20.25 -20.20 8.69
CA ILE A 50 21.37 -19.91 7.80
C ILE A 50 21.04 -18.60 7.08
N HIS A 51 21.84 -17.56 7.34
CA HIS A 51 21.76 -16.33 6.57
C HIS A 51 22.11 -16.66 5.12
N ALA A 52 21.22 -16.34 4.18
CA ALA A 52 21.49 -16.49 2.77
C ALA A 52 22.81 -15.79 2.42
N LEU A 53 23.63 -16.43 1.58
CA LEU A 53 24.94 -15.90 1.19
C LEU A 53 24.83 -14.58 0.42
N TYR A 54 23.65 -14.29 -0.13
CA TYR A 54 23.37 -13.11 -0.94
C TYR A 54 22.29 -12.22 -0.30
N PRO A 55 22.54 -10.90 -0.21
CA PRO A 55 21.54 -9.95 0.25
C PRO A 55 20.43 -9.78 -0.79
N TYR A 56 19.29 -9.21 -0.38
CA TYR A 56 18.24 -8.83 -1.31
C TYR A 56 18.78 -7.88 -2.40
N GLY A 57 18.62 -8.28 -3.66
CA GLY A 57 19.04 -7.46 -4.81
C GLY A 57 18.08 -6.32 -5.12
N GLU A 58 16.87 -6.35 -4.54
CA GLU A 58 15.85 -5.33 -4.76
C GLU A 58 15.98 -4.17 -3.76
N GLY A 59 15.98 -2.93 -4.25
CA GLY A 59 15.94 -1.73 -3.42
C GLY A 59 14.59 -1.49 -2.75
N CYS A 60 14.60 -1.04 -1.50
CA CYS A 60 13.37 -0.81 -0.74
C CYS A 60 12.49 0.28 -1.35
N MET A 61 13.07 1.28 -2.03
CA MET A 61 12.27 2.28 -2.74
C MET A 61 11.38 1.65 -3.83
N ALA A 62 11.92 0.67 -4.56
CA ALA A 62 11.17 -0.02 -5.61
C ALA A 62 10.11 -0.96 -5.02
N ALA A 63 10.47 -1.73 -3.98
CA ALA A 63 9.58 -2.67 -3.31
C ALA A 63 8.37 -1.96 -2.68
N VAL A 64 8.62 -0.90 -1.91
CA VAL A 64 7.57 -0.11 -1.26
C VAL A 64 6.67 0.57 -2.29
N LYS A 65 7.25 1.15 -3.35
CA LYS A 65 6.47 1.77 -4.42
C LYS A 65 5.54 0.76 -5.11
N ARG A 66 6.04 -0.47 -5.36
CA ARG A 66 5.21 -1.54 -5.93
C ARG A 66 4.07 -1.92 -5.01
N ALA A 67 4.33 -2.13 -3.72
CA ALA A 67 3.30 -2.45 -2.74
C ALA A 67 2.25 -1.33 -2.62
N TYR A 68 2.69 -0.08 -2.54
CA TYR A 68 1.81 1.09 -2.47
C TYR A 68 0.89 1.20 -3.69
N LEU A 69 1.42 0.98 -4.90
CA LEU A 69 0.62 1.00 -6.12
C LEU A 69 -0.45 -0.10 -6.16
N GLN A 70 -0.17 -1.28 -5.60
CA GLN A 70 -1.17 -2.35 -5.50
C GLN A 70 -2.31 -1.98 -4.56
N ILE A 71 -1.98 -1.46 -3.37
CA ILE A 71 -2.97 -1.02 -2.37
C ILE A 71 -3.83 0.11 -2.95
N TYR A 72 -3.19 1.12 -3.55
CA TYR A 72 -3.88 2.26 -4.14
C TYR A 72 -4.84 1.84 -5.27
N ARG A 73 -4.45 0.86 -6.09
CA ARG A 73 -5.34 0.31 -7.12
C ARG A 73 -6.58 -0.32 -6.50
N TYR A 74 -6.42 -1.09 -5.42
CA TYR A 74 -7.55 -1.72 -4.72
C TYR A 74 -8.47 -0.67 -4.08
N GLU A 75 -7.92 0.31 -3.37
CA GLU A 75 -8.70 1.40 -2.78
C GLU A 75 -9.51 2.16 -3.82
N LYS A 76 -8.91 2.44 -5.00
CA LYS A 76 -9.61 3.09 -6.11
C LYS A 76 -10.82 2.29 -6.57
N TRP A 77 -10.70 0.97 -6.73
CA TRP A 77 -11.81 0.11 -7.13
C TRP A 77 -12.93 0.10 -6.10
N VAL A 78 -12.58 -0.02 -4.81
CA VAL A 78 -13.56 0.01 -3.72
C VAL A 78 -14.31 1.35 -3.69
N HIS A 79 -13.59 2.46 -3.82
CA HIS A 79 -14.18 3.79 -3.78
C HIS A 79 -15.12 4.03 -4.98
N CYS A 80 -14.71 3.62 -6.19
CA CYS A 80 -15.58 3.67 -7.36
C CYS A 80 -16.85 2.81 -7.18
N GLY A 81 -16.73 1.64 -6.55
CA GLY A 81 -17.87 0.78 -6.23
C GLY A 81 -18.85 1.44 -5.25
N LEU A 82 -18.34 2.07 -4.19
CA LEU A 82 -19.15 2.78 -3.20
C LEU A 82 -19.94 3.93 -3.82
N VAL A 83 -19.27 4.77 -4.63
CA VAL A 83 -19.93 5.86 -5.37
C VAL A 83 -21.03 5.31 -6.29
N GLY A 84 -20.77 4.20 -7.00
CA GLY A 84 -21.77 3.54 -7.82
C GLY A 84 -22.99 3.07 -7.03
N TYR A 85 -22.77 2.50 -5.84
CA TYR A 85 -23.84 2.06 -4.94
C TYR A 85 -24.72 3.22 -4.47
N GLU A 86 -24.12 4.36 -4.08
CA GLU A 86 -24.86 5.56 -3.69
C GLU A 86 -25.75 6.09 -4.83
N VAL A 87 -25.23 6.12 -6.06
CA VAL A 87 -26.00 6.55 -7.24
C VAL A 87 -27.22 5.65 -7.47
N VAL A 88 -27.08 4.33 -7.32
CA VAL A 88 -28.22 3.40 -7.42
C VAL A 88 -29.24 3.68 -6.32
N GLY A 89 -28.80 3.93 -5.09
CA GLY A 89 -29.66 4.30 -3.97
C GLY A 89 -30.47 5.57 -4.24
N ILE A 90 -29.84 6.60 -4.82
CA ILE A 90 -30.52 7.85 -5.21
C ILE A 90 -31.60 7.60 -6.27
N ILE A 91 -31.29 6.80 -7.31
CA ILE A 91 -32.25 6.47 -8.36
C ILE A 91 -33.47 5.74 -7.78
N LEU A 92 -33.25 4.74 -6.93
CA LEU A 92 -34.32 4.01 -6.26
C LEU A 92 -35.16 4.94 -5.36
N GLY A 93 -34.51 5.82 -4.61
CA GLY A 93 -35.19 6.84 -3.79
C GLY A 93 -36.10 7.76 -4.63
N ILE A 94 -35.60 8.27 -5.76
CA ILE A 94 -36.38 9.13 -6.66
C ILE A 94 -37.58 8.37 -7.22
N THR A 95 -37.39 7.15 -7.73
CA THR A 95 -38.48 6.35 -8.30
C THR A 95 -39.57 6.05 -7.26
N LEU A 96 -39.20 5.75 -6.02
CA LEU A 96 -40.13 5.52 -4.93
C LEU A 96 -40.93 6.79 -4.59
N CYS A 97 -40.27 7.95 -4.47
CA CYS A 97 -40.93 9.23 -4.23
C CYS A 97 -41.93 9.59 -5.33
N CYS A 98 -41.58 9.37 -6.60
CA CYS A 98 -42.48 9.58 -7.73
C CYS A 98 -43.73 8.68 -7.65
N GLN A 99 -43.55 7.40 -7.33
CA GLN A 99 -44.67 6.45 -7.21
C GLN A 99 -45.61 6.79 -6.05
N LEU A 100 -45.06 7.13 -4.89
CA LEU A 100 -45.84 7.53 -3.71
C LEU A 100 -46.64 8.80 -3.99
N THR A 101 -46.01 9.82 -4.57
CA THR A 101 -46.69 11.09 -4.88
C THR A 101 -47.86 10.87 -5.86
N ASN A 102 -47.66 10.02 -6.87
CA ASN A 102 -48.69 9.70 -7.85
C ASN A 102 -49.86 8.92 -7.22
N LYS A 103 -49.57 7.98 -6.31
CA LYS A 103 -50.58 7.25 -5.53
C LYS A 103 -51.36 8.19 -4.61
N THR A 104 -50.69 9.03 -3.83
CA THR A 104 -51.34 9.99 -2.91
C THR A 104 -52.26 10.94 -3.68
N ARG A 105 -51.80 11.49 -4.82
CA ARG A 105 -52.65 12.33 -5.68
C ARG A 105 -53.94 11.61 -6.12
N ARG A 106 -53.87 10.30 -6.40
CA ARG A 106 -55.02 9.52 -6.85
C ARG A 106 -56.06 9.25 -5.76
N TYR A 107 -55.68 9.26 -4.48
CA TYR A 107 -56.61 9.07 -3.36
C TYR A 107 -57.28 10.37 -2.89
N THR A 108 -56.77 11.53 -3.33
CA THR A 108 -57.31 12.86 -2.99
C THR A 108 -58.35 13.35 -4.01
N TYR A 109 -58.61 12.61 -5.10
CA TYR A 109 -59.70 12.87 -6.04
C TYR A 109 -60.90 11.97 -5.77
#